data_AF-F2UC77-F1
#
_entry.id   AF-F2UC77-F1
#
_cell.length_a   1.000
_cell.length_b   1.000
_cell.length_c   1.000
_cell.angle_alpha   90.00
_cell.angle_beta   90.00
_cell.angle_gamma   90.00
#
_symmetry.space_group_name_H-M   'P 1'
#
loop_
_entity.id
_entity.type
_entity.pdbx_description
1 polymer ?
#
loop_
_entity_poly.entity_id
_entity_poly.type
_entity_poly.pdbx_seq_one_letter_code
_entity_poly.pdbx_strand_id
1 'polypeptide(L)'
;MMRGRRRGLGVRTRTSVGSVLAVRLQGFRPSSPRGSGTLHDFFGGTDHSVPTFFLLDFPRKRARFVRQLPANTYVLKSSIKWHGKQLQLCSRHPLPSKEDSAQIPRSSYPDHAVSILKSHLQKCVRRQRAELVASTMRELMALAMFDLLRRLPIIVIEDVCLHQQFPVLVWLMAAVSKGADLSAEMLDWLVSFAAMLANCPHRDDSAMFPDSAEAFDVQKISKELKNEEQKSLLYSMQLRRSFGGMSCDGAMMDKMTRVWLRRFKVDPDMTTCRPALSTPLPSLSLKATPPLNRAKWELAAVDFHCSGVVDSLKATHPEMGEGEIKQLMWDCSSGINTRTRRSFDEAGQETAQHKPTTHNKKDARADDDDDDDNDNDVDYGSTTTTTASEHEAELKVWRTLLQSTARAFAQRLIARL
;
A
#
# COMPACT_ATOMS: atom_id res chain seq x y z
N MET A 1 46.87 -26.03 -18.31
CA MET A 1 46.14 -27.31 -18.18
C MET A 1 45.27 -27.20 -16.92
N MET A 2 43.99 -26.86 -17.06
CA MET A 2 42.82 -27.76 -17.12
C MET A 2 42.18 -28.05 -15.74
N ARG A 3 40.97 -27.48 -15.58
CA ARG A 3 39.75 -27.99 -14.90
C ARG A 3 39.81 -28.09 -13.36
N GLY A 4 38.83 -27.65 -12.56
CA GLY A 4 37.45 -27.22 -12.79
C GLY A 4 36.50 -27.89 -11.78
N ARG A 5 35.33 -27.27 -11.54
CA ARG A 5 34.11 -27.72 -10.81
C ARG A 5 34.00 -27.32 -9.33
N ARG A 6 32.83 -26.94 -8.78
CA ARG A 6 31.50 -26.64 -9.35
C ARG A 6 30.71 -25.84 -8.30
N ARG A 7 29.95 -24.84 -8.76
CA ARG A 7 28.91 -24.13 -8.01
C ARG A 7 27.70 -25.06 -7.81
N GLY A 8 27.19 -25.15 -6.59
CA GLY A 8 25.87 -25.69 -6.28
C GLY A 8 24.84 -24.57 -6.31
N LEU A 9 24.08 -24.47 -7.40
CA LEU A 9 22.87 -23.65 -7.48
C LEU A 9 21.72 -24.47 -6.89
N GLY A 10 21.28 -24.10 -5.69
CA GLY A 10 20.05 -24.61 -5.10
C GLY A 10 18.83 -24.06 -5.86
N VAL A 11 18.28 -24.87 -6.76
CA VAL A 11 16.96 -24.63 -7.34
C VAL A 11 15.92 -24.84 -6.23
N ARG A 12 15.32 -23.76 -5.73
CA ARG A 12 14.13 -23.84 -4.88
C ARG A 12 12.99 -24.42 -5.72
N THR A 13 12.70 -25.69 -5.52
CA THR A 13 11.49 -26.35 -6.03
C THR A 13 10.27 -25.69 -5.40
N ARG A 14 9.38 -25.12 -6.23
CA ARG A 14 8.04 -24.68 -5.83
C ARG A 14 7.33 -25.85 -5.14
N THR A 15 7.08 -25.72 -3.85
CA THR A 15 6.15 -26.59 -3.12
C THR A 15 4.76 -26.48 -3.76
N SER A 16 4.22 -27.62 -4.18
CA SER A 16 2.85 -27.79 -4.63
C SER A 16 1.88 -27.31 -3.55
N VAL A 17 1.31 -26.12 -3.73
CA VAL A 17 0.25 -25.59 -2.87
C VAL A 17 -1.06 -26.25 -3.31
N GLY A 18 -1.62 -27.10 -2.45
CA GLY A 18 -2.88 -27.81 -2.66
C GLY A 18 -3.99 -26.86 -3.12
N SER A 19 -4.83 -27.32 -4.05
CA SER A 19 -5.89 -26.53 -4.66
C SER A 19 -6.87 -25.95 -3.63
N VAL A 20 -7.01 -24.62 -3.60
CA VAL A 20 -7.97 -23.91 -2.73
C VAL A 20 -9.34 -23.91 -3.42
N LEU A 21 -10.06 -25.01 -3.32
CA LEU A 21 -11.44 -25.11 -3.81
C LEU A 21 -12.38 -24.29 -2.90
N ALA A 22 -13.08 -23.29 -3.45
CA ALA A 22 -14.21 -22.66 -2.77
C ALA A 22 -15.41 -23.61 -2.81
N VAL A 23 -16.06 -23.83 -1.67
CA VAL A 23 -17.24 -24.71 -1.58
C VAL A 23 -18.48 -23.84 -1.56
N ARG A 24 -19.42 -24.13 -2.48
CA ARG A 24 -20.76 -23.54 -2.40
C ARG A 24 -21.53 -24.27 -1.32
N LEU A 25 -21.89 -23.56 -0.26
CA LEU A 25 -22.78 -24.11 0.76
C LEU A 25 -24.23 -24.04 0.23
N GLN A 26 -24.65 -25.04 -0.54
CA GLN A 26 -26.05 -25.25 -0.89
C GLN A 26 -26.72 -26.04 0.23
N GLY A 27 -27.79 -25.50 0.81
CA GLY A 27 -28.64 -26.28 1.71
C GLY A 27 -28.03 -26.60 3.07
N PHE A 28 -26.94 -25.93 3.48
CA PHE A 28 -26.65 -25.81 4.91
C PHE A 28 -27.76 -24.94 5.50
N ARG A 29 -28.90 -25.57 5.86
CA ARG A 29 -29.73 -25.01 6.93
C ARG A 29 -28.74 -24.89 8.07
N PRO A 30 -28.36 -23.69 8.53
CA PRO A 30 -27.70 -23.63 9.82
C PRO A 30 -28.67 -24.39 10.72
N SER A 31 -28.25 -25.55 11.24
CA SER A 31 -28.83 -26.02 12.47
C SER A 31 -28.73 -24.79 13.34
N SER A 32 -29.88 -24.16 13.66
CA SER A 32 -29.92 -22.93 14.44
C SER A 32 -28.89 -23.16 15.52
N PRO A 33 -27.73 -22.45 15.50
CA PRO A 33 -26.66 -22.78 16.42
C PRO A 33 -27.37 -22.77 17.76
N ARG A 34 -27.41 -23.93 18.46
CA ARG A 34 -28.03 -24.00 19.78
C ARG A 34 -27.36 -22.87 20.52
N GLY A 35 -28.11 -21.80 20.71
CA GLY A 35 -27.50 -20.50 20.89
C GLY A 35 -26.71 -20.60 22.17
N SER A 36 -25.39 -20.68 22.08
CA SER A 36 -24.57 -19.96 23.03
C SER A 36 -24.78 -18.49 22.71
N GLY A 37 -26.02 -18.02 22.86
CA GLY A 37 -26.28 -16.61 23.04
C GLY A 37 -25.37 -16.26 24.19
N THR A 38 -24.38 -15.45 23.89
CA THR A 38 -23.51 -14.97 24.94
C THR A 38 -24.43 -14.28 25.94
N LEU A 39 -24.09 -14.29 27.23
CA LEU A 39 -24.88 -13.57 28.25
C LEU A 39 -25.23 -12.13 27.77
N HIS A 40 -24.33 -11.55 26.99
CA HIS A 40 -24.46 -10.26 26.31
C HIS A 40 -25.67 -10.14 25.36
N ASP A 41 -25.96 -11.18 24.57
CA ASP A 41 -27.12 -11.20 23.66
C ASP A 41 -28.44 -11.24 24.45
N PHE A 42 -28.43 -11.91 25.60
CA PHE A 42 -29.58 -11.95 26.52
C PHE A 42 -29.85 -10.59 27.17
N PHE A 43 -28.80 -9.81 27.46
CA PHE A 43 -28.92 -8.45 28.00
C PHE A 43 -29.08 -7.35 26.94
N GLY A 44 -29.23 -7.70 25.66
CA GLY A 44 -29.44 -6.73 24.58
C GLY A 44 -28.21 -5.85 24.30
N GLY A 45 -27.01 -6.28 24.70
CA GLY A 45 -25.80 -5.52 24.44
C GLY A 45 -25.35 -5.63 22.98
N THR A 46 -24.83 -4.53 22.42
CA THR A 46 -24.30 -4.49 21.05
C THR A 46 -22.96 -5.22 20.92
N ASP A 47 -22.85 -6.20 20.03
CA ASP A 47 -21.57 -6.88 19.74
C ASP A 47 -20.58 -5.92 19.07
N HIS A 48 -19.54 -5.54 19.81
CA HIS A 48 -18.47 -4.65 19.38
C HIS A 48 -17.21 -5.37 18.87
N SER A 49 -17.25 -6.70 18.80
CA SER A 49 -16.12 -7.47 18.31
C SER A 49 -15.93 -7.33 16.79
N VAL A 50 -14.76 -7.69 16.27
CA VAL A 50 -14.53 -7.72 14.82
C VAL A 50 -15.46 -8.74 14.13
N PRO A 51 -15.97 -8.43 12.92
CA PRO A 51 -16.80 -9.37 12.17
C PRO A 51 -16.03 -10.65 11.76
N THR A 52 -16.75 -11.75 11.59
CA THR A 52 -16.16 -13.08 11.29
C THR A 52 -16.11 -13.41 9.80
N PHE A 53 -16.78 -12.63 8.94
CA PHE A 53 -16.78 -12.84 7.50
C PHE A 53 -16.38 -11.57 6.75
N PHE A 54 -15.59 -11.72 5.70
CA PHE A 54 -15.28 -10.65 4.74
C PHE A 54 -15.84 -11.05 3.37
N LEU A 55 -16.92 -10.41 2.96
CA LEU A 55 -17.69 -10.76 1.78
C LEU A 55 -17.31 -9.90 0.58
N LEU A 56 -17.02 -10.54 -0.56
CA LEU A 56 -16.85 -9.90 -1.86
C LEU A 56 -18.12 -10.05 -2.75
N ASP A 57 -18.55 -8.93 -3.32
CA ASP A 57 -19.52 -8.83 -4.42
C ASP A 57 -18.80 -8.17 -5.61
N PHE A 58 -18.06 -8.98 -6.38
CA PHE A 58 -17.14 -8.48 -7.38
C PHE A 58 -17.80 -7.80 -8.59
N PRO A 59 -18.94 -8.26 -9.13
CA PRO A 59 -19.62 -7.55 -10.20
C PRO A 59 -20.01 -6.12 -9.82
N ARG A 60 -20.34 -5.90 -8.54
CA ARG A 60 -20.61 -4.54 -8.00
C ARG A 60 -19.34 -3.80 -7.58
N LYS A 61 -18.17 -4.45 -7.60
CA LYS A 61 -16.89 -3.95 -7.07
C LYS A 61 -17.03 -3.49 -5.61
N ARG A 62 -17.67 -4.31 -4.77
CA ARG A 62 -17.87 -4.03 -3.34
C ARG A 62 -17.37 -5.19 -2.51
N ALA A 63 -16.71 -4.86 -1.40
CA ALA A 63 -16.45 -5.82 -0.34
C ALA A 63 -16.83 -5.22 1.01
N ARG A 64 -17.30 -6.06 1.93
CA ARG A 64 -17.75 -5.61 3.25
C ARG A 64 -17.58 -6.69 4.30
N PHE A 65 -17.37 -6.26 5.54
CA PHE A 65 -17.35 -7.15 6.68
C PHE A 65 -18.77 -7.43 7.15
N VAL A 66 -19.07 -8.69 7.48
CA VAL A 66 -20.39 -9.10 7.98
C VAL A 66 -20.23 -10.09 9.14
N ARG A 67 -21.15 -10.04 10.11
CA ARG A 67 -21.13 -10.91 11.30
C ARG A 67 -21.74 -12.29 11.04
N GLN A 68 -22.67 -12.37 10.09
CA GLN A 68 -23.35 -13.60 9.74
C GLN A 68 -23.03 -13.97 8.29
N LEU A 69 -22.85 -15.26 8.04
CA LEU A 69 -22.60 -15.77 6.70
C LEU A 69 -23.84 -15.53 5.83
N PRO A 70 -23.75 -14.74 4.74
CA PRO A 70 -24.90 -14.53 3.87
C PRO A 70 -25.27 -15.83 3.15
N ALA A 71 -26.56 -16.01 2.87
CA ALA A 71 -27.01 -17.12 2.04
C ALA A 71 -26.39 -17.05 0.63
N ASN A 72 -26.21 -18.21 -0.01
CA ASN A 72 -25.73 -18.34 -1.39
C ASN A 72 -24.32 -17.77 -1.64
N THR A 73 -23.43 -17.82 -0.65
CA THR A 73 -22.03 -17.42 -0.82
C THR A 73 -21.09 -18.62 -0.94
N TYR A 74 -19.98 -18.40 -1.64
CA TYR A 74 -18.84 -19.29 -1.72
C TYR A 74 -17.86 -18.93 -0.62
N VAL A 75 -17.43 -19.90 0.18
CA VAL A 75 -16.49 -19.68 1.28
C VAL A 75 -15.14 -20.27 0.88
N LEU A 76 -14.08 -19.48 1.04
CA LEU A 76 -12.72 -19.99 0.86
C LEU A 76 -12.41 -20.93 2.03
N LYS A 77 -11.82 -22.09 1.74
CA LYS A 77 -11.49 -23.11 2.77
C LYS A 77 -10.58 -22.58 3.88
N SER A 78 -9.77 -21.59 3.56
CA SER A 78 -8.80 -20.99 4.46
C SER A 78 -9.39 -19.79 5.20
N SER A 79 -8.99 -19.64 6.47
CA SER A 79 -9.32 -18.49 7.30
C SER A 79 -8.07 -17.66 7.63
N ILE A 80 -8.31 -16.44 8.13
CA ILE A 80 -7.29 -15.53 8.64
C ILE A 80 -7.54 -15.34 10.14
N LYS A 81 -6.51 -15.51 10.97
CA LYS A 81 -6.60 -15.15 12.39
C LYS A 81 -6.43 -13.63 12.51
N TRP A 82 -7.45 -12.94 13.00
CA TRP A 82 -7.47 -11.48 13.14
C TRP A 82 -8.13 -11.08 14.46
N HIS A 83 -7.41 -10.34 15.32
CA HIS A 83 -7.83 -9.99 16.69
C HIS A 83 -8.40 -11.18 17.49
N GLY A 84 -7.69 -12.31 17.48
CA GLY A 84 -8.08 -13.52 18.19
C GLY A 84 -9.25 -14.30 17.58
N LYS A 85 -9.88 -13.80 16.51
CA LYS A 85 -10.98 -14.48 15.81
C LYS A 85 -10.54 -15.07 14.47
N GLN A 86 -11.32 -16.02 13.97
CA GLN A 86 -11.18 -16.55 12.61
C GLN A 86 -12.06 -15.73 11.65
N LEU A 87 -11.41 -14.97 10.77
CA LEU A 87 -12.04 -14.27 9.67
C LEU A 87 -12.09 -15.20 8.45
N GLN A 88 -13.29 -15.52 7.99
CA GLN A 88 -13.52 -16.29 6.77
C GLN A 88 -13.72 -15.36 5.58
N LEU A 89 -13.05 -15.67 4.46
CA LEU A 89 -13.24 -14.95 3.21
C LEU A 89 -14.39 -15.59 2.42
N CYS A 90 -15.34 -14.76 1.98
CA CYS A 90 -16.51 -15.22 1.23
C CYS A 90 -16.69 -14.40 -0.04
N SER A 91 -17.30 -14.98 -1.06
CA SER A 91 -17.66 -14.30 -2.30
C SER A 91 -19.10 -14.66 -2.71
N ARG A 92 -19.83 -13.72 -3.31
CA ARG A 92 -21.14 -13.99 -3.91
C ARG A 92 -21.05 -14.76 -5.22
N HIS A 93 -19.89 -14.72 -5.86
CA HIS A 93 -19.61 -15.37 -7.12
C HIS A 93 -18.48 -16.39 -6.94
N PRO A 94 -18.48 -17.50 -7.71
CA PRO A 94 -17.38 -18.44 -7.65
C PRO A 94 -16.08 -17.72 -8.02
N LEU A 95 -15.02 -18.05 -7.28
CA LEU A 95 -13.66 -17.68 -7.69
C LEU A 95 -13.25 -18.56 -8.88
N PRO A 96 -12.36 -18.07 -9.77
CA PRO A 96 -11.87 -18.88 -10.87
C PRO A 96 -11.21 -20.15 -10.34
N SER A 97 -11.41 -21.25 -11.06
CA SER A 97 -10.58 -22.43 -10.89
C SER A 97 -9.16 -22.14 -11.38
N LYS A 98 -8.18 -22.99 -11.02
CA LYS A 98 -6.82 -22.89 -11.57
C LYS A 98 -6.80 -22.96 -13.11
N GLU A 99 -7.71 -23.75 -13.69
CA GLU A 99 -7.85 -23.94 -15.13
C GLU A 99 -8.46 -22.71 -15.82
N ASP A 100 -9.37 -22.01 -15.13
CA ASP A 100 -10.01 -20.77 -15.60
C ASP A 100 -9.24 -19.50 -15.20
N SER A 101 -8.09 -19.66 -14.54
CA SER A 101 -7.29 -18.53 -14.06
C SER A 101 -6.82 -17.68 -15.24
N ALA A 102 -6.88 -16.36 -15.06
CA ALA A 102 -6.47 -15.46 -16.13
C ALA A 102 -4.97 -15.57 -16.37
N GLN A 103 -4.59 -15.68 -17.64
CA GLN A 103 -3.19 -15.71 -18.03
C GLN A 103 -2.58 -14.32 -17.86
N ILE A 104 -1.73 -14.18 -16.84
CA ILE A 104 -0.90 -12.99 -16.68
C ILE A 104 0.24 -13.07 -17.70
N PRO A 105 0.43 -12.04 -18.55
CA PRO A 105 1.55 -12.01 -19.48
C PRO A 105 2.89 -12.14 -18.73
N ARG A 106 3.82 -12.94 -19.25
CA ARG A 106 5.15 -13.07 -18.64
C ARG A 106 5.88 -11.74 -18.63
N SER A 107 6.60 -11.48 -17.53
CA SER A 107 7.51 -10.34 -17.43
C SER A 107 8.82 -10.64 -18.16
N SER A 108 9.42 -9.61 -18.73
CA SER A 108 10.81 -9.65 -19.25
C SER A 108 11.84 -9.20 -18.22
N TYR A 109 11.40 -8.77 -17.03
CA TYR A 109 12.27 -8.38 -15.94
C TYR A 109 12.60 -9.58 -15.05
N PRO A 110 13.78 -9.61 -14.43
CA PRO A 110 14.17 -10.67 -13.50
C PRO A 110 13.51 -10.50 -12.12
N ASP A 111 13.43 -11.59 -11.34
CA ASP A 111 12.82 -11.59 -10.00
C ASP A 111 13.44 -10.54 -9.04
N HIS A 112 14.75 -10.28 -9.16
CA HIS A 112 15.42 -9.28 -8.32
C HIS A 112 15.02 -7.83 -8.66
N ALA A 113 14.29 -7.59 -9.75
CA ALA A 113 13.72 -6.28 -10.09
C ALA A 113 12.50 -5.92 -9.21
N VAL A 114 11.91 -6.87 -8.48
CA VAL A 114 10.66 -6.66 -7.72
C VAL A 114 10.74 -5.51 -6.72
N SER A 115 11.87 -5.35 -6.00
CA SER A 115 12.04 -4.24 -5.04
C SER A 115 11.96 -2.87 -5.72
N ILE A 116 12.64 -2.72 -6.86
CA ILE A 116 12.69 -1.47 -7.60
C ILE A 116 11.36 -1.22 -8.35
N LEU A 117 10.71 -2.26 -8.88
CA LEU A 117 9.38 -2.15 -9.49
C LEU A 117 8.31 -1.71 -8.47
N LYS A 118 8.38 -2.18 -7.21
CA LYS A 118 7.51 -1.69 -6.12
C LYS A 118 7.71 -0.19 -5.87
N SER A 119 8.97 0.25 -5.80
CA SER A 119 9.34 1.67 -5.67
C SER A 119 8.86 2.48 -6.88
N HIS A 120 9.04 1.95 -8.09
CA HIS A 120 8.57 2.54 -9.35
C HIS A 120 7.06 2.73 -9.36
N LEU A 121 6.29 1.69 -9.02
CA LEU A 121 4.83 1.76 -8.95
C LEU A 121 4.38 2.89 -8.02
N GLN A 122 4.92 2.93 -6.81
CA GLN A 122 4.57 3.95 -5.82
C GLN A 122 4.88 5.35 -6.32
N LYS A 123 6.08 5.57 -6.85
CA LYS A 123 6.48 6.89 -7.33
C LYS A 123 5.73 7.32 -8.58
N CYS A 124 5.39 6.40 -9.48
CA CYS A 124 4.49 6.69 -10.59
C CYS A 124 3.10 7.08 -10.11
N VAL A 125 2.54 6.42 -9.08
CA VAL A 125 1.28 6.87 -8.47
C VAL A 125 1.47 8.24 -7.85
N ARG A 126 2.44 8.43 -6.95
CA ARG A 126 2.76 9.71 -6.29
C ARG A 126 2.93 10.88 -7.26
N ARG A 127 3.52 10.64 -8.44
CA ARG A 127 3.76 11.64 -9.50
C ARG A 127 2.73 11.64 -10.63
N GLN A 128 1.59 10.97 -10.43
CA GLN A 128 0.46 10.97 -11.36
C GLN A 128 0.79 10.48 -12.78
N ARG A 129 1.64 9.45 -12.89
CA ARG A 129 2.07 8.82 -14.16
C ARG A 129 1.23 7.58 -14.49
N ALA A 130 -0.06 7.77 -14.79
CA ALA A 130 -1.02 6.67 -14.93
C ALA A 130 -0.64 5.59 -15.96
N GLU A 131 -0.08 5.97 -17.11
CA GLU A 131 0.37 5.00 -18.13
C GLU A 131 1.46 4.08 -17.60
N LEU A 132 2.45 4.64 -16.89
CA LEU A 132 3.56 3.87 -16.31
C LEU A 132 3.09 2.98 -15.16
N VAL A 133 2.08 3.43 -14.41
CA VAL A 133 1.46 2.61 -13.36
C VAL A 133 0.89 1.33 -13.95
N ALA A 134 0.10 1.42 -15.03
CA ALA A 134 -0.49 0.24 -15.67
C ALA A 134 0.59 -0.76 -16.14
N SER A 135 1.62 -0.29 -16.83
CA SER A 135 2.73 -1.15 -17.26
C SER A 135 3.50 -1.75 -16.08
N THR A 136 3.72 -1.01 -15.00
CA THR A 136 4.41 -1.52 -13.81
C THR A 136 3.58 -2.58 -13.09
N MET A 137 2.26 -2.37 -12.98
CA MET A 137 1.32 -3.34 -12.45
C MET A 137 1.42 -4.66 -13.21
N ARG A 138 1.42 -4.61 -14.55
CA ARG A 138 1.58 -5.80 -15.40
C ARG A 138 2.84 -6.59 -15.05
N GLU A 139 3.99 -5.93 -14.92
CA GLU A 139 5.25 -6.63 -14.57
C GLU A 139 5.18 -7.22 -13.15
N LEU A 140 4.69 -6.45 -12.16
CA LEU A 140 4.58 -6.91 -10.78
C LEU A 140 3.56 -8.03 -10.58
N MET A 141 2.47 -8.04 -11.34
CA MET A 141 1.49 -9.15 -11.32
C MET A 141 2.13 -10.46 -11.77
N ALA A 142 3.02 -10.39 -12.77
CA ALA A 142 3.72 -11.55 -13.31
C ALA A 142 4.81 -12.08 -12.38
N LEU A 143 5.51 -11.18 -11.67
CA LEU A 143 6.64 -11.53 -10.80
C LEU A 143 6.23 -11.81 -9.34
N ALA A 144 5.37 -10.96 -8.76
CA ALA A 144 5.10 -10.94 -7.33
C ALA A 144 3.71 -10.37 -6.98
N MET A 145 2.64 -11.02 -7.46
CA MET A 145 1.24 -10.60 -7.24
C MET A 145 0.90 -10.30 -5.78
N PHE A 146 1.34 -11.15 -4.83
CA PHE A 146 1.02 -10.93 -3.43
C PHE A 146 1.72 -9.68 -2.85
N ASP A 147 2.99 -9.47 -3.19
CA ASP A 147 3.73 -8.27 -2.77
C ASP A 147 3.11 -7.00 -3.35
N LEU A 148 2.64 -7.07 -4.60
CA LEU A 148 1.89 -5.99 -5.24
C LEU A 148 0.61 -5.65 -4.44
N LEU A 149 -0.21 -6.66 -4.14
CA LEU A 149 -1.46 -6.48 -3.39
C LEU A 149 -1.23 -6.02 -1.96
N ARG A 150 -0.07 -6.31 -1.35
CA ARG A 150 0.32 -5.73 -0.06
C ARG A 150 0.76 -4.27 -0.16
N ARG A 151 1.40 -3.88 -1.27
CA ARG A 151 1.92 -2.51 -1.47
C ARG A 151 0.84 -1.52 -1.90
N LEU A 152 -0.12 -1.93 -2.72
CA LEU A 152 -1.19 -1.04 -3.19
C LEU A 152 -1.98 -0.38 -2.05
N PRO A 153 -2.42 -1.08 -0.98
CA PRO A 153 -3.07 -0.44 0.15
C PRO A 153 -2.22 0.62 0.84
N ILE A 154 -0.90 0.42 0.92
CA ILE A 154 0.03 1.40 1.49
C ILE A 154 0.04 2.65 0.60
N ILE A 155 0.19 2.48 -0.71
CA ILE A 155 0.18 3.58 -1.69
C ILE A 155 -1.12 4.39 -1.61
N VAL A 156 -2.28 3.74 -1.47
CA VAL A 156 -3.58 4.44 -1.34
C VAL A 156 -3.56 5.40 -0.15
N ILE A 157 -3.07 4.93 1.00
CA ILE A 157 -3.08 5.66 2.27
C ILE A 157 -1.98 6.72 2.34
N GLU A 158 -0.80 6.44 1.77
CA GLU A 158 0.37 7.32 1.83
C GLU A 158 0.31 8.45 0.79
N ASP A 159 -0.05 8.11 -0.45
CA ASP A 159 0.20 8.98 -1.61
C ASP A 159 -1.06 9.60 -2.22
N VAL A 160 -2.22 9.08 -1.85
CA VAL A 160 -3.53 9.41 -2.45
C VAL A 160 -4.55 9.64 -1.33
N CYS A 161 -5.84 9.51 -1.62
CA CYS A 161 -6.91 9.50 -0.65
C CYS A 161 -7.55 8.11 -0.57
N LEU A 162 -8.20 7.83 0.56
CA LEU A 162 -9.04 6.63 0.67
C LEU A 162 -10.08 6.58 -0.45
N HIS A 163 -10.38 5.36 -0.92
CA HIS A 163 -11.37 5.12 -1.96
C HIS A 163 -12.43 4.12 -1.48
N GLN A 164 -13.68 4.26 -1.92
CA GLN A 164 -14.80 3.38 -1.52
C GLN A 164 -14.58 1.90 -1.86
N GLN A 165 -13.77 1.62 -2.89
CA GLN A 165 -13.41 0.25 -3.31
C GLN A 165 -12.15 -0.29 -2.63
N PHE A 166 -11.55 0.43 -1.67
CA PHE A 166 -10.42 -0.06 -0.88
C PHE A 166 -10.69 -1.43 -0.20
N PRO A 167 -11.90 -1.74 0.29
CA PRO A 167 -12.19 -3.07 0.82
C PRO A 167 -12.04 -4.18 -0.22
N VAL A 168 -12.33 -3.92 -1.51
CA VAL A 168 -12.13 -4.91 -2.57
C VAL A 168 -10.65 -5.23 -2.71
N LEU A 169 -9.79 -4.21 -2.72
CA LEU A 169 -8.34 -4.39 -2.80
C LEU A 169 -7.81 -5.24 -1.63
N VAL A 170 -8.23 -4.93 -0.39
CA VAL A 170 -7.81 -5.68 0.80
C VAL A 170 -8.37 -7.11 0.80
N TRP A 171 -9.59 -7.31 0.29
CA TRP A 171 -10.16 -8.65 0.12
C TRP A 171 -9.33 -9.49 -0.86
N LEU A 172 -8.98 -8.93 -2.03
CA LEU A 172 -8.16 -9.62 -3.03
C LEU A 172 -6.77 -9.96 -2.47
N MET A 173 -6.15 -9.02 -1.76
CA MET A 173 -4.89 -9.26 -1.04
C MET A 173 -5.02 -10.44 -0.08
N ALA A 174 -6.07 -10.45 0.74
CA ALA A 174 -6.33 -11.50 1.71
C ALA A 174 -6.56 -12.86 1.03
N ALA A 175 -7.33 -12.90 -0.07
CA ALA A 175 -7.59 -14.12 -0.83
C ALA A 175 -6.32 -14.68 -1.48
N VAL A 176 -5.53 -13.84 -2.16
CA VAL A 176 -4.26 -14.26 -2.78
C VAL A 176 -3.25 -14.74 -1.74
N SER A 177 -3.22 -14.14 -0.54
CA SER A 177 -2.38 -14.63 0.58
C SER A 177 -2.69 -16.07 0.98
N LYS A 178 -3.88 -16.56 0.63
CA LYS A 178 -4.34 -17.93 0.88
C LYS A 178 -4.33 -18.80 -0.37
N GLY A 179 -3.67 -18.35 -1.44
CA GLY A 179 -3.51 -19.11 -2.68
C GLY A 179 -4.72 -19.07 -3.62
N ALA A 180 -5.61 -18.09 -3.48
CA ALA A 180 -6.68 -17.89 -4.45
C ALA A 180 -6.13 -17.29 -5.76
N ASP A 181 -6.63 -17.78 -6.89
CA ASP A 181 -6.38 -17.20 -8.22
C ASP A 181 -7.37 -16.08 -8.53
N LEU A 182 -6.97 -15.16 -9.42
CA LEU A 182 -7.78 -14.01 -9.82
C LEU A 182 -8.32 -14.16 -11.24
N SER A 183 -9.55 -13.70 -11.47
CA SER A 183 -10.17 -13.71 -12.80
C SER A 183 -9.62 -12.57 -13.66
N ALA A 184 -9.83 -12.65 -14.98
CA ALA A 184 -9.36 -11.60 -15.90
C ALA A 184 -9.97 -10.23 -15.54
N GLU A 185 -11.25 -10.23 -15.17
CA GLU A 185 -11.96 -9.03 -14.72
C GLU A 185 -11.38 -8.46 -13.42
N MET A 186 -10.88 -9.31 -12.51
CA MET A 186 -10.17 -8.87 -11.30
C MET A 186 -8.82 -8.24 -11.60
N LEU A 187 -8.09 -8.82 -12.55
CA LEU A 187 -6.81 -8.27 -13.00
C LEU A 187 -6.99 -6.93 -13.73
N ASP A 188 -7.96 -6.84 -14.63
CA ASP A 188 -8.33 -5.61 -15.33
C ASP A 188 -8.74 -4.53 -14.32
N TRP A 189 -9.57 -4.88 -13.33
CA TRP A 189 -9.93 -3.97 -12.24
C TRP A 189 -8.71 -3.48 -11.44
N LEU A 190 -7.73 -4.34 -11.14
CA LEU A 190 -6.53 -3.94 -10.40
C LEU A 190 -5.71 -2.90 -11.19
N VAL A 191 -5.53 -3.10 -12.50
CA VAL A 191 -4.83 -2.13 -13.37
C VAL A 191 -5.62 -0.81 -13.44
N SER A 192 -6.93 -0.89 -13.66
CA SER A 192 -7.84 0.27 -13.62
C SER A 192 -7.80 1.03 -12.31
N PHE A 193 -7.83 0.32 -11.18
CA PHE A 193 -7.78 0.90 -9.85
C PHE A 193 -6.46 1.63 -9.62
N ALA A 194 -5.32 1.03 -9.96
CA ALA A 194 -4.01 1.66 -9.83
C ALA A 194 -3.86 2.90 -10.74
N ALA A 195 -4.36 2.83 -11.98
CA ALA A 195 -4.38 4.00 -12.87
C ALA A 195 -5.29 5.12 -12.35
N MET A 196 -6.43 4.78 -11.73
CA MET A 196 -7.29 5.75 -11.03
C MET A 196 -6.52 6.44 -9.91
N LEU A 197 -5.76 5.69 -9.09
CA LEU A 197 -4.94 6.28 -8.03
C LEU A 197 -3.96 7.32 -8.58
N ALA A 198 -3.30 7.01 -9.69
CA ALA A 198 -2.40 7.95 -10.36
C ALA A 198 -3.14 9.19 -10.89
N ASN A 199 -4.37 9.05 -11.39
CA ASN A 199 -5.16 10.16 -11.89
C ASN A 199 -5.85 10.98 -10.79
N CYS A 200 -5.96 10.45 -9.56
CA CYS A 200 -6.56 11.18 -8.45
C CYS A 200 -5.76 12.45 -8.15
N PRO A 201 -6.37 13.65 -8.18
CA PRO A 201 -5.67 14.92 -7.96
C PRO A 201 -5.49 15.26 -6.47
N HIS A 202 -5.96 14.39 -5.57
CA HIS A 202 -6.06 14.66 -4.14
C HIS A 202 -5.31 13.63 -3.31
N ARG A 203 -4.78 14.07 -2.17
CA ARG A 203 -4.25 13.19 -1.13
C ARG A 203 -4.80 13.57 0.23
N ASP A 204 -4.90 12.58 1.11
CA ASP A 204 -5.29 12.82 2.49
C ASP A 204 -4.20 13.58 3.24
N ASP A 205 -4.57 14.64 3.95
CA ASP A 205 -3.68 15.29 4.90
C ASP A 205 -3.80 14.62 6.27
N SER A 206 -2.70 14.00 6.71
CA SER A 206 -2.58 13.41 8.04
C SER A 206 -1.76 14.27 9.00
N ALA A 207 -1.15 15.38 8.54
CA ALA A 207 -0.28 16.22 9.36
C ALA A 207 -1.02 16.89 10.53
N MET A 208 -2.33 17.12 10.38
CA MET A 208 -3.18 17.70 11.42
C MET A 208 -3.41 16.78 12.62
N PHE A 209 -3.04 15.50 12.51
CA PHE A 209 -3.23 14.53 13.57
C PHE A 209 -1.88 14.16 14.18
N PRO A 210 -1.71 14.33 15.50
CA PRO A 210 -0.48 13.95 16.16
C PRO A 210 -0.26 12.46 16.00
N ASP A 211 1.00 12.07 15.88
CA ASP A 211 1.36 10.68 15.96
C ASP A 211 1.01 10.16 17.36
N SER A 212 0.54 8.92 17.40
CA SER A 212 0.19 8.25 18.64
C SER A 212 0.99 6.97 18.71
N ALA A 213 1.75 6.82 19.80
CA ALA A 213 2.56 5.63 20.05
C ALA A 213 1.70 4.37 20.25
N GLU A 214 0.43 4.54 20.64
CA GLU A 214 -0.47 3.42 20.88
C GLU A 214 -1.03 2.86 19.59
N ALA A 215 -1.25 1.54 19.56
CA ALA A 215 -2.00 0.90 18.49
C ALA A 215 -3.47 1.35 18.52
N PHE A 216 -4.11 1.39 17.35
CA PHE A 216 -5.52 1.74 17.28
C PHE A 216 -6.40 0.60 17.84
N ASP A 217 -7.33 0.92 18.75
CA ASP A 217 -8.35 -0.03 19.21
C ASP A 217 -9.43 -0.24 18.14
N VAL A 218 -9.35 -1.37 17.44
CA VAL A 218 -10.29 -1.77 16.38
C VAL A 218 -11.76 -1.78 16.84
N GLN A 219 -12.04 -1.99 18.13
CA GLN A 219 -13.41 -2.03 18.64
C GLN A 219 -14.10 -0.67 18.55
N LYS A 220 -13.34 0.44 18.59
CA LYS A 220 -13.86 1.80 18.44
C LYS A 220 -14.67 1.98 17.14
N ILE A 221 -14.29 1.28 16.07
CA ILE A 221 -15.01 1.31 14.79
C ILE A 221 -16.48 0.90 14.98
N SER A 222 -16.73 -0.21 15.68
CA SER A 222 -18.10 -0.68 15.92
C SER A 222 -18.87 0.13 16.96
N LYS A 223 -18.15 0.70 17.95
CA LYS A 223 -18.73 1.49 19.04
C LYS A 223 -19.19 2.86 18.54
N GLU A 224 -18.42 3.47 17.65
CA GLU A 224 -18.59 4.87 17.26
C GLU A 224 -19.30 5.05 15.90
N LEU A 225 -19.25 4.05 15.00
CA LEU A 225 -19.90 4.14 13.70
C LEU A 225 -21.17 3.31 13.62
N LYS A 226 -22.17 3.81 12.91
CA LYS A 226 -23.41 3.07 12.60
C LYS A 226 -23.39 2.50 11.18
N ASN A 227 -22.80 3.21 10.22
CA ASN A 227 -22.78 2.83 8.81
C ASN A 227 -21.80 1.67 8.53
N GLU A 228 -22.30 0.57 7.96
CA GLU A 228 -21.51 -0.64 7.69
C GLU A 228 -20.47 -0.49 6.57
N GLU A 229 -20.66 0.45 5.64
CA GLU A 229 -19.71 0.74 4.58
C GLU A 229 -18.48 1.47 5.14
N GLN A 230 -18.72 2.46 6.01
CA GLN A 230 -17.66 3.16 6.75
C GLN A 230 -16.88 2.19 7.65
N LYS A 231 -17.59 1.33 8.40
CA LYS A 231 -16.94 0.27 9.19
C LYS A 231 -16.07 -0.62 8.32
N SER A 232 -16.57 -1.03 7.15
CA SER A 232 -15.83 -1.92 6.24
C SER A 232 -14.56 -1.28 5.69
N LEU A 233 -14.57 0.04 5.44
CA LEU A 233 -13.37 0.79 5.07
C LEU A 233 -12.31 0.76 6.17
N LEU A 234 -12.69 1.10 7.41
CA LEU A 234 -11.75 1.15 8.54
C LEU A 234 -11.26 -0.25 8.95
N TYR A 235 -12.14 -1.25 8.95
CA TYR A 235 -11.75 -2.65 9.16
C TYR A 235 -10.80 -3.14 8.07
N SER A 236 -10.94 -2.68 6.82
CA SER A 236 -10.00 -3.04 5.75
C SER A 236 -8.60 -2.47 6.01
N MET A 237 -8.49 -1.24 6.53
CA MET A 237 -7.19 -0.66 6.92
C MET A 237 -6.55 -1.48 8.04
N GLN A 238 -7.33 -1.81 9.07
CA GLN A 238 -6.86 -2.56 10.24
C GLN A 238 -6.55 -4.02 9.93
N LEU A 239 -7.28 -4.63 8.99
CA LEU A 239 -6.92 -5.93 8.45
C LEU A 239 -5.61 -5.84 7.66
N ARG A 240 -5.43 -4.84 6.78
CA ARG A 240 -4.15 -4.65 6.09
C ARG A 240 -2.99 -4.49 7.07
N ARG A 241 -3.17 -3.69 8.12
CA ARG A 241 -2.17 -3.53 9.20
C ARG A 241 -1.74 -4.88 9.78
N SER A 242 -2.68 -5.80 10.02
CA SER A 242 -2.36 -7.12 10.61
C SER A 242 -1.57 -8.05 9.69
N PHE A 243 -1.44 -7.75 8.40
CA PHE A 243 -0.54 -8.48 7.50
C PHE A 243 0.94 -8.12 7.72
N GLY A 244 1.26 -7.15 8.57
CA GLY A 244 2.63 -6.69 8.86
C GLY A 244 3.21 -5.80 7.77
N GLY A 245 4.52 -5.58 7.81
CA GLY A 245 5.24 -4.64 6.95
C GLY A 245 6.31 -3.91 7.75
N MET A 246 6.68 -2.70 7.30
CA MET A 246 7.53 -1.81 8.10
C MET A 246 6.74 -1.27 9.30
N SER A 247 7.41 -0.97 10.41
CA SER A 247 6.79 -0.37 11.60
C SER A 247 6.01 0.91 11.24
N CYS A 248 6.61 1.74 10.40
CA CYS A 248 6.02 2.97 9.88
C CYS A 248 4.72 2.75 9.07
N ASP A 249 4.59 1.62 8.34
CA ASP A 249 3.36 1.25 7.63
C ASP A 249 2.21 1.03 8.63
N GLY A 250 2.50 0.33 9.73
CA GLY A 250 1.53 0.01 10.77
C GLY A 250 1.04 1.26 11.51
N ALA A 251 1.98 2.12 11.90
CA ALA A 251 1.68 3.40 12.53
C ALA A 251 0.85 4.32 11.61
N MET A 252 1.20 4.38 10.32
CA MET A 252 0.45 5.15 9.33
C MET A 252 -0.99 4.64 9.15
N MET A 253 -1.20 3.32 9.14
CA MET A 253 -2.54 2.73 9.07
C MET A 253 -3.39 3.08 10.30
N ASP A 254 -2.80 3.04 11.51
CA ASP A 254 -3.48 3.43 12.74
C ASP A 254 -3.84 4.91 12.74
N LYS A 255 -2.88 5.77 12.36
CA LYS A 255 -3.09 7.21 12.18
C LYS A 255 -4.24 7.47 11.22
N MET A 256 -4.19 6.89 10.02
CA MET A 256 -5.22 7.11 9.01
C MET A 256 -6.59 6.55 9.42
N THR A 257 -6.62 5.45 10.17
CA THR A 257 -7.87 4.92 10.74
C THR A 257 -8.50 5.92 11.71
N ARG A 258 -7.72 6.57 12.57
CA ARG A 258 -8.21 7.64 13.47
C ARG A 258 -8.75 8.83 12.69
N VAL A 259 -8.01 9.29 11.67
CA VAL A 259 -8.43 10.39 10.80
C VAL A 259 -9.80 10.12 10.20
N TRP A 260 -9.96 8.96 9.55
CA TRP A 260 -11.21 8.62 8.88
C TRP A 260 -12.34 8.28 9.85
N LEU A 261 -12.06 7.70 11.02
CA LEU A 261 -13.05 7.54 12.09
C LEU A 261 -13.64 8.89 12.50
N ARG A 262 -12.78 9.89 12.75
CA ARG A 262 -13.25 11.25 13.09
C ARG A 262 -14.07 11.84 11.96
N ARG A 263 -13.61 11.74 10.71
CA ARG A 263 -14.34 12.25 9.54
C ARG A 263 -15.73 11.63 9.43
N PHE A 264 -15.86 10.32 9.56
CA PHE A 264 -17.16 9.64 9.50
C PHE A 264 -18.10 9.98 10.66
N LYS A 265 -17.57 10.40 11.82
CA LYS A 265 -18.42 10.90 12.91
C LYS A 265 -19.00 12.27 12.62
N VAL A 266 -18.23 13.13 11.95
CA VAL A 266 -18.66 14.49 11.62
C VAL A 266 -19.50 14.52 10.33
N ASP A 267 -19.22 13.61 9.39
CA ASP A 267 -19.96 13.42 8.14
C ASP A 267 -20.50 11.96 8.04
N PRO A 268 -21.53 11.59 8.84
CA PRO A 268 -22.08 10.23 8.85
C PRO A 268 -22.64 9.78 7.51
N ASP A 269 -23.13 10.72 6.70
CA ASP A 269 -23.73 10.46 5.39
C ASP A 269 -22.69 10.49 4.25
N MET A 270 -21.42 10.73 4.58
CA MET A 270 -20.30 10.87 3.63
C MET A 270 -20.52 11.96 2.58
N THR A 271 -21.33 12.97 2.85
CA THR A 271 -21.67 14.02 1.88
C THR A 271 -20.44 14.80 1.42
N THR A 272 -19.59 15.22 2.37
CA THR A 272 -18.34 15.96 2.11
C THR A 272 -17.24 15.02 1.63
N CYS A 273 -17.17 13.81 2.18
CA CYS A 273 -16.09 12.86 1.85
C CYS A 273 -16.31 12.11 0.52
N ARG A 274 -17.54 12.03 0.01
CA ARG A 274 -17.91 11.20 -1.16
C ARG A 274 -17.13 11.54 -2.43
N PRO A 275 -16.91 12.80 -2.82
CA PRO A 275 -16.12 13.11 -4.02
C PRO A 275 -14.69 12.53 -3.96
N ALA A 276 -14.07 12.52 -2.78
CA ALA A 276 -12.76 11.89 -2.59
C ALA A 276 -12.84 10.35 -2.66
N LEU A 277 -13.92 9.77 -2.13
CA LEU A 277 -14.13 8.32 -2.08
C LEU A 277 -14.56 7.69 -3.41
N SER A 278 -15.11 8.45 -4.37
CA SER A 278 -15.79 7.91 -5.55
C SER A 278 -15.18 8.32 -6.89
N THR A 279 -13.86 8.47 -6.97
CA THR A 279 -13.18 8.76 -8.24
C THR A 279 -13.47 7.65 -9.26
N PRO A 280 -13.96 7.97 -10.48
CA PRO A 280 -14.27 6.95 -11.48
C PRO A 280 -13.03 6.13 -11.87
N LEU A 281 -13.23 4.83 -12.06
CA LEU A 281 -12.17 3.96 -12.56
C LEU A 281 -12.11 4.04 -14.10
N PRO A 282 -10.92 4.24 -14.70
CA PRO A 282 -10.77 4.07 -16.14
C PRO A 282 -11.02 2.61 -16.52
N SER A 283 -11.55 2.36 -17.71
CA SER A 283 -11.68 0.99 -18.24
C SER A 283 -10.36 0.59 -18.91
N LEU A 284 -9.55 -0.21 -18.23
CA LEU A 284 -8.27 -0.71 -18.74
C LEU A 284 -8.31 -2.24 -18.78
N SER A 285 -7.60 -2.81 -19.76
CA SER A 285 -7.38 -4.26 -19.83
C SER A 285 -5.90 -4.57 -19.64
N LEU A 286 -5.60 -5.52 -18.75
CA LEU A 286 -4.25 -6.04 -18.54
C LEU A 286 -3.66 -6.59 -19.85
N LYS A 287 -4.49 -7.26 -20.66
CA LYS A 287 -4.05 -7.83 -21.95
C LYS A 287 -3.64 -6.75 -22.95
N ALA A 288 -4.32 -5.61 -22.93
CA ALA A 288 -4.01 -4.46 -23.79
C ALA A 288 -2.90 -3.57 -23.22
N THR A 289 -2.51 -3.76 -21.96
CA THR A 289 -1.48 -2.97 -21.31
C THR A 289 -0.10 -3.38 -21.83
N PRO A 290 0.69 -2.44 -22.39
CA PRO A 290 2.02 -2.76 -22.92
C PRO A 290 3.02 -3.09 -21.79
N PRO A 291 4.07 -3.86 -22.09
CA PRO A 291 5.17 -4.07 -21.15
C PRO A 291 5.83 -2.74 -20.74
N LEU A 292 6.37 -2.69 -19.53
CA LEU A 292 7.10 -1.51 -19.06
C LEU A 292 8.39 -1.32 -19.88
N ASN A 293 8.45 -0.22 -20.63
CA ASN A 293 9.64 0.14 -21.40
C ASN A 293 10.72 0.73 -20.47
N ARG A 294 11.91 0.12 -20.45
CA ARG A 294 13.09 0.57 -19.69
C ARG A 294 13.45 2.04 -19.89
N ALA A 295 13.28 2.56 -21.10
CA ALA A 295 13.55 3.96 -21.43
C ALA A 295 12.53 4.95 -20.82
N LYS A 296 11.36 4.46 -20.39
CA LYS A 296 10.29 5.27 -19.80
C LYS A 296 10.20 5.15 -18.27
N TRP A 297 11.16 4.51 -17.62
CA TRP A 297 11.15 4.37 -16.17
C TRP A 297 11.15 5.72 -15.44
N GLU A 298 10.39 5.80 -14.36
CA GLU A 298 10.53 6.84 -13.35
C GLU A 298 11.84 6.60 -12.60
N LEU A 299 12.86 7.41 -12.90
CA LEU A 299 14.20 7.24 -12.34
C LEU A 299 14.24 7.42 -10.82
N ALA A 300 13.29 8.18 -10.25
CA ALA A 300 13.12 8.27 -8.80
C ALA A 300 12.84 6.90 -8.15
N ALA A 301 12.41 5.89 -8.92
CA ALA A 301 12.24 4.52 -8.44
C ALA A 301 13.52 3.91 -7.84
N VAL A 302 14.69 4.34 -8.32
CA VAL A 302 15.98 3.92 -7.78
C VAL A 302 16.23 4.72 -6.52
N ASP A 303 15.97 4.07 -5.38
CA ASP A 303 15.94 4.68 -4.07
C ASP A 303 16.87 3.96 -3.10
N PHE A 304 17.18 4.60 -1.97
CA PHE A 304 18.09 4.04 -0.98
C PHE A 304 17.54 2.77 -0.31
N HIS A 305 16.22 2.60 -0.23
CA HIS A 305 15.60 1.38 0.30
C HIS A 305 15.62 0.18 -0.66
N CYS A 306 15.96 0.37 -1.94
CA CYS A 306 15.87 -0.70 -2.94
C CYS A 306 17.10 -0.83 -3.84
N SER A 307 18.15 -0.06 -3.60
CA SER A 307 19.37 -0.06 -4.40
C SER A 307 20.58 0.47 -3.62
N GLY A 308 21.79 0.11 -4.05
CA GLY A 308 23.05 0.67 -3.53
C GLY A 308 23.39 2.05 -4.08
N VAL A 309 22.38 2.89 -4.33
CA VAL A 309 22.58 4.24 -4.89
C VAL A 309 23.33 5.15 -3.91
N VAL A 310 23.11 4.98 -2.60
CA VAL A 310 23.83 5.70 -1.55
C VAL A 310 25.32 5.42 -1.63
N ASP A 311 25.73 4.15 -1.72
CA ASP A 311 27.14 3.76 -1.85
C ASP A 311 27.79 4.39 -3.09
N SER A 312 27.07 4.41 -4.22
CA SER A 312 27.54 5.04 -5.45
C SER A 312 27.68 6.56 -5.31
N LEU A 313 26.80 7.20 -4.53
CA LEU A 313 26.87 8.64 -4.27
C LEU A 313 28.02 8.93 -3.32
N LYS A 314 28.19 8.18 -2.22
CA LYS A 314 29.34 8.30 -1.28
C LYS A 314 30.68 8.09 -1.98
N ALA A 315 30.76 7.17 -2.93
CA ALA A 315 31.98 6.96 -3.71
C ALA A 315 32.34 8.17 -4.62
N THR A 316 31.36 8.97 -5.01
CA THR A 316 31.55 10.17 -5.85
C THR A 316 31.64 11.46 -5.02
N HIS A 317 31.02 11.45 -3.85
CA HIS A 317 30.83 12.57 -2.92
C HIS A 317 31.16 12.12 -1.48
N PRO A 318 32.43 11.75 -1.18
CA PRO A 318 32.83 11.19 0.11
C PRO A 318 32.66 12.18 1.29
N GLU A 319 32.57 13.48 0.99
CA GLU A 319 32.29 14.55 1.95
C GLU A 319 30.87 14.49 2.54
N MET A 320 29.93 13.82 1.88
CA MET A 320 28.52 13.79 2.30
C MET A 320 28.22 12.61 3.24
N GLY A 321 27.53 12.91 4.33
CA GLY A 321 27.00 11.90 5.24
C GLY A 321 25.90 11.07 4.57
N GLU A 322 25.74 9.81 4.99
CA GLU A 322 24.68 8.95 4.47
C GLU A 322 23.26 9.52 4.73
N GLY A 323 23.02 10.03 5.94
CA GLY A 323 21.76 10.67 6.29
C GLY A 323 21.46 11.89 5.42
N GLU A 324 22.48 12.68 5.09
CA GLU A 324 22.36 13.84 4.21
C GLU A 324 21.99 13.41 2.78
N ILE A 325 22.63 12.36 2.25
CA ILE A 325 22.30 11.79 0.94
C ILE A 325 20.85 11.29 0.91
N LYS A 326 20.43 10.51 1.92
CA LYS A 326 19.05 9.99 2.05
C LYS A 326 18.05 11.16 2.08
N GLN A 327 18.33 12.19 2.87
CA GLN A 327 17.48 13.38 2.99
C GLN A 327 17.38 14.14 1.66
N LEU A 328 18.49 14.35 0.95
CA LEU A 328 18.49 15.03 -0.34
C LEU A 328 17.74 14.24 -1.41
N MET A 329 17.90 12.91 -1.42
CA MET A 329 17.11 12.03 -2.29
C MET A 329 15.62 12.15 -2.01
N TRP A 330 15.22 12.19 -0.74
CA TRP A 330 13.83 12.41 -0.36
C TRP A 330 13.32 13.77 -0.84
N ASP A 331 13.99 14.85 -0.47
CA ASP A 331 13.54 16.22 -0.74
C ASP A 331 13.50 16.57 -2.23
N CYS A 332 14.41 15.98 -3.02
CA CYS A 332 14.61 16.36 -4.41
C CYS A 332 14.06 15.32 -5.40
N SER A 333 13.62 14.16 -4.92
CA SER A 333 13.16 13.08 -5.79
C SER A 333 12.02 12.29 -5.17
N SER A 334 12.30 11.47 -4.15
CA SER A 334 11.37 10.47 -3.67
C SER A 334 10.09 11.09 -3.09
N GLY A 335 10.18 12.17 -2.31
CA GLY A 335 9.06 12.81 -1.60
C GLY A 335 8.13 13.68 -2.45
N ILE A 336 8.41 13.88 -3.74
CA ILE A 336 7.65 14.81 -4.59
C ILE A 336 6.24 14.26 -4.87
N ASN A 337 5.22 14.91 -4.30
CA ASN A 337 3.79 14.64 -4.55
C ASN A 337 3.05 15.97 -4.80
N THR A 338 2.59 16.18 -6.04
CA THR A 338 1.97 17.43 -6.51
C THR A 338 0.47 17.53 -6.24
N ARG A 339 -0.13 16.50 -5.63
CA ARG A 339 -1.57 16.48 -5.34
C ARG A 339 -1.97 17.53 -4.33
N THR A 340 -3.21 18.00 -4.48
CA THR A 340 -3.83 18.89 -3.51
C THR A 340 -4.10 18.12 -2.21
N ARG A 341 -3.61 18.64 -1.09
CA ARG A 341 -3.89 18.08 0.23
C ARG A 341 -5.33 18.40 0.62
N ARG A 342 -6.09 17.38 1.00
CA ARG A 342 -7.43 17.53 1.56
C ARG A 342 -7.36 17.40 3.08
N SER A 343 -7.67 18.50 3.74
CA SER A 343 -7.82 18.56 5.20
C SER A 343 -9.28 18.86 5.52
N PHE A 344 -9.74 18.34 6.64
CA PHE A 344 -11.07 18.59 7.17
C PHE A 344 -10.88 19.19 8.54
N ASP A 345 -11.56 20.30 8.81
CA ASP A 345 -11.53 20.92 10.14
C ASP A 345 -12.34 20.10 11.15
N GLU A 346 -12.39 20.58 12.39
CA GLU A 346 -13.13 19.90 13.47
C GLU A 346 -14.64 19.86 13.21
N ALA A 347 -15.16 20.79 12.41
CA ALA A 347 -16.54 20.88 11.98
C ALA A 347 -16.84 20.03 10.72
N GLY A 348 -15.82 19.34 10.18
CA GLY A 348 -15.95 18.48 9.00
C GLY A 348 -16.08 19.26 7.70
N GLN A 349 -15.80 20.56 7.71
CA GLN A 349 -15.73 21.37 6.52
C GLN A 349 -14.38 21.12 5.83
N GLU A 350 -14.42 20.96 4.52
CA GLU A 350 -13.20 20.80 3.72
C GLU A 350 -12.45 22.13 3.66
N THR A 351 -11.34 22.23 4.38
CA THR A 351 -10.42 23.36 4.28
C THR A 351 -9.43 23.07 3.16
N ALA A 352 -9.69 23.60 1.97
CA ALA A 352 -8.73 23.52 0.87
C ALA A 352 -7.50 24.36 1.20
N GLN A 353 -6.40 23.72 1.60
CA GLN A 353 -5.12 24.42 1.74
C GLN A 353 -4.52 24.66 0.36
N HIS A 354 -4.40 25.93 -0.03
CA HIS A 354 -3.89 26.35 -1.33
C HIS A 354 -2.40 26.70 -1.28
N LYS A 355 -1.56 25.69 -1.53
CA LYS A 355 -0.48 25.63 -2.54
C LYS A 355 0.27 24.31 -2.33
N PRO A 356 0.73 23.64 -3.40
CA PRO A 356 1.66 22.53 -3.26
C PRO A 356 2.94 23.07 -2.58
N THR A 357 3.08 22.84 -1.28
CA THR A 357 4.33 23.10 -0.57
C THR A 357 5.36 22.15 -1.15
N THR A 358 6.35 22.69 -1.86
CA THR A 358 7.47 21.92 -2.41
C THR A 358 8.34 21.31 -1.31
N HIS A 359 8.25 21.77 -0.06
CA HIS A 359 9.03 21.23 1.05
C HIS A 359 8.22 21.25 2.36
N ASN A 360 8.14 20.10 3.03
CA ASN A 360 7.83 20.03 4.46
C ASN A 360 9.12 19.57 5.15
N LYS A 361 9.89 20.52 5.70
CA LYS A 361 11.15 20.27 6.45
C LYS A 361 10.99 19.36 7.68
N LYS A 362 9.75 18.98 8.04
CA LYS A 362 9.43 18.20 9.25
C LYS A 362 8.95 16.77 9.01
N ASP A 363 8.79 16.34 7.76
CA ASP A 363 8.36 14.97 7.44
C ASP A 363 9.53 14.03 7.07
N ALA A 364 10.76 14.49 7.29
CA ALA A 364 11.93 13.62 7.32
C ALA A 364 11.76 12.67 8.51
N ARG A 365 11.14 11.52 8.25
CA ARG A 365 11.12 10.41 9.19
C ARG A 365 12.58 10.07 9.48
N ALA A 366 12.98 10.23 10.74
CA ALA A 366 14.02 9.38 11.30
C ALA A 366 13.46 7.96 11.14
N ASP A 367 13.83 7.29 10.05
CA ASP A 367 13.84 5.84 10.07
C ASP A 367 14.97 5.52 11.07
N ASP A 368 14.56 5.33 12.32
CA ASP A 368 15.43 4.77 13.35
C ASP A 368 15.86 3.40 12.84
N ASP A 369 17.09 3.38 12.30
CA ASP A 369 17.87 2.16 12.15
C ASP A 369 18.08 1.64 13.58
N ASP A 370 17.27 0.64 13.98
CA ASP A 370 17.50 -0.23 15.13
C ASP A 370 18.76 -1.09 14.88
N ASP A 371 19.92 -0.44 14.78
CA ASP A 371 21.23 -1.09 14.77
C ASP A 371 22.11 -0.48 15.88
N ASP A 372 22.20 -1.24 16.98
CA ASP A 372 23.22 -1.30 18.04
C ASP A 372 24.28 -0.18 18.18
N ASP A 373 24.26 0.44 19.37
CA ASP A 373 25.38 0.89 20.21
C ASP A 373 26.72 1.24 19.53
N ASN A 374 26.96 2.54 19.32
CA ASN A 374 28.32 3.07 19.39
C ASN A 374 28.34 4.55 19.83
N ASP A 375 28.51 4.76 21.14
CA ASP A 375 28.83 6.06 21.74
C ASP A 375 30.24 6.49 21.32
N ASN A 376 30.31 7.48 20.42
CA ASN A 376 31.51 8.29 20.23
C ASN A 376 31.11 9.77 20.25
N ASP A 377 31.37 10.41 21.40
CA ASP A 377 31.34 11.86 21.57
C ASP A 377 32.38 12.52 20.64
N VAL A 378 31.90 13.17 19.59
CA VAL A 378 32.73 14.03 18.73
C VAL A 378 32.39 15.50 19.01
N ASP A 379 33.37 16.20 19.55
CA ASP A 379 33.36 17.64 19.82
C ASP A 379 33.26 18.46 18.50
N TYR A 380 32.10 19.09 18.29
CA TYR A 380 31.85 19.95 17.13
C TYR A 380 32.35 21.37 17.39
N GLY A 381 33.55 21.66 16.89
CA GLY A 381 34.14 23.00 16.91
C GLY A 381 33.35 24.03 16.08
N SER A 382 33.17 25.21 16.67
CA SER A 382 32.92 26.55 16.08
C SER A 382 32.35 26.58 14.64
N THR A 383 31.03 26.60 14.53
CA THR A 383 30.29 26.82 13.27
C THR A 383 30.41 28.26 12.79
N THR A 384 30.97 28.43 11.59
CA THR A 384 30.90 29.66 10.80
C THR A 384 29.44 29.94 10.40
N THR A 385 28.95 31.15 10.68
CA THR A 385 27.61 31.59 10.28
C THR A 385 27.56 31.89 8.78
N THR A 386 27.36 30.86 7.97
CA THR A 386 27.04 31.01 6.54
C THR A 386 25.66 31.65 6.40
N THR A 387 25.48 32.60 5.48
CA THR A 387 24.17 33.25 5.31
C THR A 387 23.17 32.27 4.67
N ALA A 388 21.88 32.42 4.98
CA ALA A 388 20.83 31.53 4.45
C ALA A 388 20.81 31.49 2.90
N SER A 389 21.22 32.58 2.24
CA SER A 389 21.32 32.65 0.77
C SER A 389 22.50 31.85 0.22
N GLU A 390 23.62 31.81 0.91
CA GLU A 390 24.80 31.03 0.49
C GLU A 390 24.52 29.53 0.66
N HIS A 391 23.90 29.15 1.78
CA HIS A 391 23.46 27.77 2.01
C HIS A 391 22.44 27.30 0.96
N GLU A 392 21.51 28.16 0.52
CA GLU A 392 20.56 27.82 -0.54
C GLU A 392 21.24 27.67 -1.92
N ALA A 393 22.21 28.52 -2.23
CA ALA A 393 22.99 28.42 -3.46
C ALA A 393 23.85 27.14 -3.48
N GLU A 394 24.48 26.80 -2.36
CA GLU A 394 25.27 25.58 -2.19
C GLU A 394 24.39 24.33 -2.33
N LEU A 395 23.23 24.30 -1.66
CA LEU A 395 22.25 23.23 -1.83
C LEU A 395 21.80 23.07 -3.29
N LYS A 396 21.65 24.16 -4.04
CA LYS A 396 21.26 24.09 -5.46
C LYS A 396 22.33 23.42 -6.32
N VAL A 397 23.61 23.66 -6.03
CA VAL A 397 24.73 22.99 -6.71
C VAL A 397 24.74 21.50 -6.39
N TRP A 398 24.66 21.14 -5.10
CA TRP A 398 24.60 19.75 -4.64
C TRP A 398 23.40 19.00 -5.22
N ARG A 399 22.22 19.64 -5.27
CA ARG A 399 21.03 19.08 -5.93
C ARG A 399 21.29 18.72 -7.38
N THR A 400 21.93 19.61 -8.13
CA THR A 400 22.21 19.39 -9.56
C THR A 400 23.20 18.24 -9.75
N LEU A 401 24.26 18.22 -8.93
CA LEU A 401 25.32 17.22 -9.01
C LEU A 401 24.79 15.83 -8.62
N LEU A 402 24.11 15.72 -7.49
CA LEU A 402 23.49 14.47 -7.01
C LEU A 402 22.44 13.95 -8.00
N GLN A 403 21.62 14.84 -8.57
CA GLN A 403 20.66 14.44 -9.59
C GLN A 403 21.36 13.85 -10.82
N SER A 404 22.52 14.37 -11.22
CA SER A 404 23.28 13.82 -12.35
C SER A 404 23.86 12.44 -12.05
N THR A 405 24.49 12.27 -10.88
CA THR A 405 25.12 11.00 -10.46
C THR A 405 24.05 9.93 -10.21
N ALA A 406 23.00 10.25 -9.45
CA ALA A 406 21.88 9.35 -9.19
C ALA A 406 21.15 8.95 -10.48
N ARG A 407 20.97 9.89 -11.42
CA ARG A 407 20.39 9.61 -12.74
C ARG A 407 21.25 8.64 -13.54
N ALA A 408 22.56 8.86 -13.60
CA ALA A 408 23.48 7.97 -14.30
C ALA A 408 23.50 6.57 -13.67
N PHE A 409 23.52 6.47 -12.34
CA PHE A 409 23.39 5.21 -11.61
C PHE A 409 22.07 4.51 -11.94
N ALA A 410 20.95 5.22 -11.84
CA ALA A 410 19.63 4.68 -12.12
C ALA A 410 19.51 4.14 -13.55
N GLN A 411 19.99 4.89 -14.55
CA GLN A 411 19.99 4.46 -15.95
C GLN A 411 20.81 3.18 -16.15
N ARG A 412 22.00 3.08 -15.55
CA ARG A 412 22.82 1.86 -15.62
C ARG A 412 22.15 0.67 -14.93
N LEU A 413 21.53 0.89 -13.78
CA LEU A 413 20.82 -0.17 -13.06
C LEU A 413 19.63 -0.68 -13.88
N ILE A 414 18.80 0.22 -14.40
CA ILE A 414 17.62 -0.10 -15.21
C ILE A 414 17.99 -0.80 -16.53
N ALA A 415 19.12 -0.43 -17.14
CA ALA A 415 19.61 -1.10 -18.33
C ALA A 415 20.09 -2.54 -18.09
N ARG A 416 20.43 -2.90 -16.84
CA ARG A 416 20.87 -4.25 -16.45
C ARG A 416 19.71 -5.16 -16.04
N LEU A 417 18.65 -4.59 -15.47
CA LEU A 417 17.38 -5.28 -15.24
C LEU A 417 16.76 -5.63 -16.59
#